data_AF-A0A371XM34-F1
#
_entry.id   AF-A0A371XM34-F1
#
_cell.length_a   1.000
_cell.length_b   1.000
_cell.length_c   1.000
_cell.angle_alpha   90.00
_cell.angle_beta   90.00
_cell.angle_gamma   90.00
#
_symmetry.space_group_name_H-M   'P 1'
#
loop_
_entity.id
_entity.type
_entity.pdbx_description
1 polymer ?
#
loop_
_entity_poly.entity_id
_entity_poly.type
_entity_poly.pdbx_seq_one_letter_code
_entity_poly.pdbx_strand_id
1 'polypeptide(L)'
;MSAASPPLPSDASPPSDAPRVVVDAGGEPWARVLGLLERRRRELPTGSVLQIHSANPLIHTPLRAWCRSIGCALAAETETGDHRTYRITLPPAPATAAGQLPTPCENPENPERS
;
A
#
# COMPACT_ATOMS: atom_id res chain seq x y z
N MET A 1 19.91 53.09 -3.76
CA MET A 1 19.90 52.10 -2.66
C MET A 1 18.46 51.71 -2.41
N SER A 2 18.18 50.41 -2.56
CA SER A 2 16.99 49.62 -2.15
C SER A 2 16.67 48.59 -3.23
N ALA A 3 17.36 47.45 -3.15
CA ALA A 3 16.97 46.23 -3.84
C ALA A 3 15.83 45.60 -3.03
N ALA A 4 14.64 45.52 -3.61
CA ALA A 4 13.56 44.72 -3.04
C ALA A 4 13.84 43.25 -3.39
N SER A 5 14.16 42.45 -2.36
CA SER A 5 14.29 41.01 -2.49
C SER A 5 12.95 40.39 -2.95
N PRO A 6 12.95 39.48 -3.95
CA PRO A 6 11.76 38.69 -4.23
C PRO A 6 11.52 37.67 -3.09
N PRO A 7 10.26 37.35 -2.76
CA PRO A 7 9.95 36.29 -1.82
C PRO A 7 10.40 34.94 -2.40
N LEU A 8 11.03 34.11 -1.56
CA LEU A 8 11.43 32.75 -1.88
C LEU A 8 10.23 31.97 -2.45
N PRO A 9 10.41 31.13 -3.49
CA PRO A 9 9.36 30.20 -3.88
C PRO A 9 9.13 29.24 -2.71
N SER A 10 7.87 29.12 -2.30
CA SER A 10 7.44 28.10 -1.35
C SER A 10 7.99 26.75 -1.81
N ASP A 11 8.91 26.20 -1.02
CA ASP A 11 9.27 24.79 -0.99
C ASP A 11 8.03 24.01 -0.48
N ALA A 12 6.93 24.09 -1.23
CA ALA A 12 5.79 23.23 -1.06
C ALA A 12 6.21 21.91 -1.70
N SER A 13 6.75 21.03 -0.85
CA SER A 13 6.90 19.57 -1.00
C SER A 13 6.69 19.06 -2.43
N PRO A 14 7.66 18.32 -3.04
CA PRO A 14 7.50 17.79 -4.38
C PRO A 14 6.12 17.13 -4.50
N PRO A 15 5.35 17.41 -5.58
CA PRO A 15 4.08 16.74 -5.76
C PRO A 15 4.41 15.25 -5.71
N SER A 16 3.90 14.60 -4.67
CA SER A 16 3.91 13.16 -4.55
C SER A 16 2.97 12.69 -5.67
N ASP A 17 3.50 12.68 -6.90
CA ASP A 17 2.84 12.38 -8.18
C ASP A 17 2.49 10.89 -8.28
N ALA A 18 2.69 10.15 -7.18
CA ALA A 18 2.16 8.83 -7.02
C ALA A 18 0.63 8.91 -7.19
N PRO A 19 0.05 8.18 -8.15
CA PRO A 19 -1.38 8.23 -8.39
C PRO A 19 -2.11 7.82 -7.10
N ARG A 20 -2.93 8.75 -6.62
CA ARG A 20 -3.75 8.55 -5.42
C ARG A 20 -5.09 7.99 -5.84
N VAL A 21 -5.42 6.80 -5.35
CA VAL A 21 -6.75 6.22 -5.53
C VAL A 21 -7.50 6.25 -4.22
N VAL A 22 -8.66 6.91 -4.25
CA VAL A 22 -9.59 6.95 -3.12
C VAL A 22 -10.57 5.80 -3.24
N VAL A 23 -10.70 5.02 -2.17
CA VAL A 23 -11.68 3.96 -1.99
C VAL A 23 -12.62 4.41 -0.88
N ASP A 24 -13.83 4.82 -1.25
CA ASP A 24 -14.89 5.05 -0.29
C ASP A 24 -15.56 3.72 0.06
N ALA A 25 -15.32 3.25 1.27
CA ALA A 25 -15.88 2.03 1.83
C ALA A 25 -17.08 2.31 2.75
N GLY A 26 -17.33 3.56 3.16
CA GLY A 26 -18.39 3.88 4.11
C GLY A 26 -18.45 2.90 5.29
N GLY A 27 -19.65 2.40 5.61
CA GLY A 27 -19.91 1.39 6.65
C GLY A 27 -19.74 -0.07 6.21
N GLU A 28 -19.15 -0.34 5.04
CA GLU A 28 -19.08 -1.70 4.48
C GLU A 28 -18.29 -2.68 5.37
N PRO A 29 -18.63 -3.98 5.35
CA PRO A 29 -17.88 -4.99 6.08
C PRO A 29 -16.49 -5.22 5.46
N TRP A 30 -15.54 -5.65 6.29
CA TRP A 30 -14.15 -5.89 5.87
C TRP A 30 -14.02 -6.76 4.61
N ALA A 31 -14.84 -7.80 4.45
CA ALA A 31 -14.79 -8.68 3.28
C ALA A 31 -15.00 -7.94 1.95
N ARG A 32 -15.91 -6.94 1.93
CA ARG A 32 -16.18 -6.12 0.74
C ARG A 32 -15.05 -5.14 0.49
N VAL A 33 -14.55 -4.51 1.55
CA VAL A 33 -13.39 -3.60 1.48
C VAL A 33 -12.17 -4.35 0.94
N LEU A 34 -11.87 -5.54 1.47
CA LEU A 34 -10.77 -6.38 1.03
C LEU A 34 -10.83 -6.69 -0.47
N GLY A 35 -12.00 -7.10 -0.99
CA GLY A 35 -12.18 -7.36 -2.42
C GLY A 35 -11.88 -6.13 -3.29
N LEU A 36 -12.27 -4.93 -2.85
CA LEU A 36 -11.95 -3.68 -3.52
C LEU A 36 -10.44 -3.38 -3.46
N LEU A 37 -9.82 -3.55 -2.30
CA LEU A 37 -8.38 -3.32 -2.12
C LEU A 37 -7.54 -4.25 -3.00
N GLU A 38 -7.89 -5.54 -3.05
CA GLU A 38 -7.21 -6.50 -3.91
C GLU A 38 -7.33 -6.18 -5.38
N ARG A 39 -8.52 -5.75 -5.82
CA ARG A 39 -8.73 -5.31 -7.20
C ARG A 39 -7.88 -4.09 -7.53
N ARG A 40 -7.93 -3.04 -6.68
CA ARG A 40 -7.13 -1.81 -6.88
C ARG A 40 -5.64 -2.09 -6.86
N ARG A 41 -5.16 -2.98 -6.00
CA ARG A 41 -3.75 -3.40 -5.97
C ARG A 41 -3.29 -4.00 -7.31
N ARG A 42 -4.16 -4.73 -8.03
CA ARG A 42 -3.84 -5.31 -9.35
C ARG A 42 -3.90 -4.30 -10.48
N GLU A 43 -4.75 -3.28 -10.35
CA GLU A 43 -4.95 -2.24 -11.36
C GLU A 43 -3.92 -1.11 -11.26
N LEU A 44 -3.36 -0.87 -10.07
CA LEU A 44 -2.49 0.27 -9.81
C LEU A 44 -1.00 -0.02 -10.00
N PRO A 45 -0.24 0.96 -10.53
CA PRO A 45 1.20 0.82 -10.63
C PRO A 45 1.86 0.78 -9.25
N THR A 46 2.94 0.02 -9.17
CA THR A 46 4.01 0.09 -8.18
C THR A 46 4.20 1.49 -7.59
N GLY A 47 4.16 1.62 -6.26
CA GLY A 47 4.36 2.90 -5.58
C GLY A 47 3.13 3.82 -5.52
N SER A 48 1.97 3.38 -6.02
CA SER A 48 0.71 4.09 -5.86
C SER A 48 0.28 4.19 -4.40
N VAL A 49 -0.50 5.22 -4.10
CA VAL A 49 -1.06 5.46 -2.76
C VAL A 49 -2.55 5.15 -2.80
N LEU A 50 -2.99 4.19 -1.98
CA LEU A 50 -4.41 4.00 -1.69
C LEU A 50 -4.83 4.85 -0.49
N GLN A 51 -5.96 5.51 -0.62
CA GLN A 51 -6.63 6.20 0.47
C GLN A 51 -7.99 5.55 0.68
N ILE A 52 -8.27 5.08 1.89
CA ILE A 52 -9.51 4.38 2.23
C ILE A 52 -10.29 5.26 3.17
N HIS A 53 -11.54 5.55 2.85
CA HIS A 53 -12.49 6.23 3.72
C HIS A 53 -13.49 5.21 4.23
N SER A 54 -13.61 5.07 5.55
CA SER A 54 -14.56 4.13 6.14
C SER A 54 -15.17 4.68 7.42
N ALA A 55 -16.48 4.55 7.56
CA ALA A 55 -17.23 4.76 8.78
C ALA A 55 -17.22 3.53 9.70
N ASN A 56 -16.64 2.41 9.26
CA ASN A 56 -16.60 1.17 10.03
C ASN A 56 -15.30 1.07 10.84
N PRO A 57 -15.31 1.26 12.17
CA PRO A 57 -14.08 1.23 12.98
C PRO A 57 -13.45 -0.16 13.04
N LEU A 58 -14.21 -1.23 12.74
CA LEU A 58 -13.74 -2.61 12.82
C LEU A 58 -12.77 -2.97 11.69
N ILE A 59 -12.64 -2.15 10.64
CA ILE A 59 -11.71 -2.43 9.55
C ILE A 59 -10.25 -2.16 9.93
N HIS A 60 -9.99 -1.38 10.98
CA HIS A 60 -8.62 -0.96 11.34
C HIS A 60 -7.67 -2.14 11.57
N THR A 61 -8.07 -3.08 12.44
CA THR A 61 -7.26 -4.26 12.78
C THR A 61 -6.99 -5.15 11.56
N PRO A 62 -8.00 -5.61 10.80
CA PRO A 62 -7.75 -6.44 9.63
C PRO A 62 -7.04 -5.68 8.50
N LEU A 63 -7.22 -4.36 8.38
CA LEU A 63 -6.47 -3.54 7.44
C LEU A 63 -4.97 -3.54 7.75
N ARG A 64 -4.58 -3.38 9.03
CA ARG A 64 -3.17 -3.50 9.42
C ARG A 64 -2.61 -4.90 9.14
N ALA A 65 -3.39 -5.95 9.41
CA ALA A 65 -2.98 -7.31 9.12
C ALA A 65 -2.76 -7.52 7.61
N TRP A 66 -3.67 -7.01 6.78
CA TRP A 66 -3.55 -7.05 5.33
C TRP A 66 -2.32 -6.28 4.83
N CYS A 67 -2.09 -5.06 5.32
CA CYS A 67 -0.90 -4.29 4.96
C CYS A 67 0.38 -5.10 5.23
N ARG A 68 0.48 -5.74 6.39
CA ARG A 68 1.63 -6.61 6.72
C ARG A 68 1.74 -7.81 5.78
N SER A 69 0.62 -8.48 5.44
CA SER A 69 0.66 -9.68 4.60
C SER A 69 1.14 -9.41 3.18
N ILE A 70 0.91 -8.19 2.66
CA ILE A 70 1.34 -7.80 1.31
C ILE A 70 2.60 -6.93 1.30
N GLY A 71 3.23 -6.69 2.46
CA GLY A 71 4.41 -5.83 2.57
C GLY A 71 4.15 -4.34 2.34
N CYS A 72 2.90 -3.87 2.51
CA CYS A 72 2.56 -2.45 2.53
C CYS A 72 2.79 -1.84 3.91
N ALA A 73 3.06 -0.53 3.94
CA ALA A 73 2.99 0.27 5.14
C ALA A 73 1.72 1.14 5.15
N LEU A 74 1.03 1.16 6.30
CA LEU A 74 0.04 2.20 6.59
C LEU A 74 0.82 3.50 6.84
N ALA A 75 0.74 4.42 5.88
CA ALA A 75 1.49 5.68 5.88
C ALA A 75 0.86 6.72 6.81
N ALA A 76 -0.48 6.78 6.85
CA ALA A 76 -1.19 7.70 7.74
C ALA A 76 -2.57 7.15 8.11
N GLU A 77 -3.06 7.57 9.27
CA GLU A 77 -4.42 7.36 9.74
C GLU A 77 -4.96 8.72 10.21
N THR A 78 -6.21 9.03 9.85
CA THR A 78 -6.87 10.28 10.24
C THR A 78 -8.32 10.00 10.59
N GLU A 79 -8.76 10.45 11.75
CA GLU A 79 -10.15 10.32 12.18
C GLU A 79 -10.85 11.68 12.04
N THR A 80 -12.02 11.68 11.39
CA THR A 80 -12.85 12.86 11.16
C THR A 80 -14.30 12.49 11.47
N GLY A 81 -14.76 12.84 12.67
CA GLY A 81 -16.09 12.43 13.15
C GLY A 81 -16.19 10.90 13.19
N ASP A 82 -17.28 10.34 12.65
CA ASP A 82 -17.49 8.89 12.57
C ASP A 82 -16.70 8.19 11.45
N HIS A 83 -15.89 8.92 10.69
CA HIS A 83 -15.14 8.39 9.55
C HIS A 83 -13.65 8.33 9.84
N ARG A 84 -13.01 7.24 9.39
CA ARG A 84 -11.57 7.05 9.41
C ARG A 84 -11.03 6.99 8.00
N THR A 85 -9.94 7.74 7.80
CA THR A 85 -9.16 7.77 6.57
C THR A 85 -7.85 7.05 6.80
N TYR A 86 -7.56 6.05 5.97
CA TYR A 86 -6.32 5.29 6.00
C TYR A 86 -5.56 5.53 4.70
N ARG A 87 -4.29 5.91 4.80
CA ARG A 87 -3.42 6.10 3.65
C ARG A 87 -2.38 4.98 3.62
N ILE A 88 -2.34 4.23 2.54
CA ILE A 88 -1.48 3.05 2.36
C ILE A 88 -0.64 3.27 1.12
N THR A 89 0.67 3.11 1.26
CA THR A 89 1.57 3.09 0.12
C THR A 89 1.71 1.64 -0.32
N LEU A 90 1.29 1.34 -1.55
CA LEU A 90 1.51 0.02 -2.12
C LEU A 90 3.02 -0.17 -2.31
N PRO A 91 3.60 -1.34 -1.95
CA PRO A 91 4.98 -1.60 -2.24
C PRO A 91 5.16 -1.50 -3.75
N PRO A 92 6.38 -1.24 -4.20
CA PRO A 92 6.68 -1.57 -5.56
C PRO A 92 6.27 -3.02 -5.80
N ALA A 93 5.54 -3.29 -6.89
CA ALA A 93 5.27 -4.68 -7.29
C ALA A 93 6.60 -5.39 -7.13
N PRO A 94 6.67 -6.53 -6.41
CA PRO A 94 7.91 -7.27 -6.32
C PRO A 94 8.33 -7.42 -7.76
N ALA A 95 9.41 -6.74 -8.16
CA ALA A 95 9.97 -6.91 -9.49
C ALA A 95 10.07 -8.41 -9.58
N THR A 96 9.25 -8.99 -10.46
CA THR A 96 9.05 -10.43 -10.57
C THR A 96 10.40 -11.03 -10.27
N ALA A 97 10.52 -11.77 -9.17
CA ALA A 97 11.66 -12.62 -8.95
C ALA A 97 11.54 -13.70 -10.03
N ALA A 98 11.81 -13.30 -11.28
CA ALA A 98 12.10 -14.13 -12.41
C ALA A 98 13.44 -14.76 -12.03
N GLY A 99 13.38 -15.78 -11.17
CA GLY A 99 14.56 -16.33 -10.55
C GLY A 99 14.35 -17.08 -9.24
N GLN A 100 13.18 -17.04 -8.60
CA GLN A 100 12.89 -18.03 -7.56
C GLN A 100 11.79 -18.96 -8.04
N LEU A 101 12.20 -19.88 -8.92
CA LEU A 101 11.62 -21.22 -8.92
C LEU A 101 11.45 -21.62 -7.44
N PRO A 102 10.29 -22.14 -7.00
CA PRO A 102 10.36 -23.07 -5.89
C PRO A 102 11.36 -24.13 -6.35
N THR A 103 12.49 -24.26 -5.66
CA THR A 103 13.36 -25.42 -5.83
C THR A 103 12.40 -26.61 -5.85
N PRO A 104 12.34 -27.42 -6.93
CA PRO A 104 11.77 -28.74 -6.76
C PRO A 104 12.53 -29.30 -5.56
N CYS A 105 11.84 -29.97 -4.65
CA CYS A 105 12.53 -30.77 -3.64
C CYS A 105 13.51 -31.65 -4.42
N GLU A 106 14.78 -31.22 -4.49
CA GLU A 106 15.83 -31.94 -5.16
C GLU A 106 16.05 -33.13 -4.27
N ASN A 107 15.48 -34.23 -4.74
CA ASN A 107 15.82 -35.58 -4.36
C ASN A 107 17.33 -35.63 -4.09
N PRO A 108 17.80 -35.97 -2.89
CA PRO A 108 19.15 -36.48 -2.78
C PRO A 108 19.14 -37.87 -3.42
N GLU A 109 19.43 -37.93 -4.72
CA GLU A 109 19.90 -39.18 -5.30
C GLU A 109 21.20 -39.57 -4.59
N ASN A 110 21.12 -40.69 -3.88
CA ASN A 110 22.12 -41.74 -3.67
C ASN A 110 23.63 -41.37 -3.66
N PRO A 111 24.37 -41.94 -2.70
CA PRO A 111 25.52 -42.73 -3.12
C PRO A 111 25.51 -44.13 -2.51
N GLU A 112 25.73 -45.10 -3.38
CA GLU A 112 26.21 -46.44 -3.04
C GLU A 112 27.25 -46.38 -1.91
N ARG A 113 27.06 -47.20 -0.86
CA ARG A 113 28.08 -48.09 -0.26
C ARG A 113 27.69 -48.59 1.13
N SER A 114 27.30 -49.87 1.24
CA SER A 114 28.02 -50.94 1.96
C SER A 114 27.21 -52.23 1.98
#